data_AF-A0A927NX75-F1
#
_entry.id   AF-A0A927NX75-F1
#
_cell.length_a   1.000
_cell.length_b   1.000
_cell.length_c   1.000
_cell.angle_alpha   90.00
_cell.angle_beta   90.00
_cell.angle_gamma   90.00
#
_symmetry.space_group_name_H-M   'P 1'
#
loop_
_entity.id
_entity.type
_entity.pdbx_description
1 polymer ?
#
loop_
_entity_poly.entity_id
_entity_poly.type
_entity_poly.pdbx_seq_one_letter_code
_entity_poly.pdbx_strand_id
1 'polypeptide(L)'
;MARKIWDTERKLHEMETAEISPTLEEKFDEMIRGEFKQVYENRMREDVEKQARQIRAQKSIETQLDEVKRLYPDFDLATEMKNQHFVGLVRAGVDFVTAYEVAHKDELITAAMAYAARRAAKAAADNIQARSRRAPENGASPRTSAMPKNRSVADMTRQERDALARRAMNGEKIVL
;
A
#
# COMPACT_ATOMS: atom_id res chain seq x y z
N MET A 1 63.85 -65.28 40.50
CA MET A 1 63.09 -64.04 40.79
C MET A 1 62.16 -63.56 39.65
N ALA A 2 62.09 -64.24 38.50
CA ALA A 2 61.33 -63.75 37.34
C ALA A 2 59.82 -64.11 37.30
N ARG A 3 59.33 -65.03 38.14
CA ARG A 3 57.91 -65.42 38.18
C ARG A 3 56.99 -64.44 38.92
N LYS A 4 57.54 -63.51 39.72
CA LYS A 4 56.76 -62.53 40.48
C LYS A 4 56.37 -61.29 39.68
N ILE A 5 57.04 -61.01 38.57
CA ILE A 5 56.83 -59.79 37.76
C ILE A 5 55.66 -59.98 36.78
N TRP A 6 55.56 -61.15 36.16
CA TRP A 6 54.47 -61.51 35.24
C TRP A 6 53.09 -61.60 35.92
N ASP A 7 53.03 -61.99 37.20
CA ASP A 7 51.78 -62.04 37.97
C ASP A 7 51.30 -60.65 38.40
N THR A 8 52.20 -59.67 38.57
CA THR A 8 51.83 -58.27 38.83
C THR A 8 51.32 -57.55 37.59
N GLU A 9 51.90 -57.80 36.41
CA GLU A 9 51.43 -57.22 35.15
C GLU A 9 50.06 -57.77 34.73
N ARG A 10 49.83 -59.08 34.94
CA ARG A 10 48.51 -59.68 34.70
C ARG A 10 47.43 -59.11 35.63
N LYS A 11 47.75 -58.89 36.93
CA LYS A 11 46.82 -58.28 37.89
C LYS A 11 46.57 -56.79 37.65
N LEU A 12 47.54 -56.05 37.12
CA LEU A 12 47.35 -54.65 36.73
C LEU A 12 46.44 -54.52 35.51
N HIS A 13 46.57 -55.42 34.53
CA HIS A 13 45.74 -55.44 33.32
C HIS A 13 44.31 -55.99 33.55
N GLU A 14 44.12 -56.82 34.59
CA GLU A 14 42.81 -57.29 35.05
C GLU A 14 42.08 -56.25 35.92
N MET A 15 42.80 -55.29 36.54
CA MET A 15 42.20 -54.16 37.28
C MET A 15 41.82 -52.97 36.38
N GLU A 16 42.40 -52.85 35.19
CA GLU A 16 42.09 -51.77 34.22
C GLU A 16 40.85 -52.08 33.36
N THR A 17 40.42 -53.34 33.33
CA THR A 17 39.25 -53.80 32.55
C THR A 17 37.98 -53.95 33.39
N ALA A 18 38.05 -53.62 34.69
CA ALA A 18 36.87 -53.49 35.54
C ALA A 18 36.18 -52.13 35.26
N GLU A 19 34.99 -52.22 34.67
CA GLU A 19 33.87 -51.28 34.87
C GLU A 19 33.82 -49.96 34.09
N ILE A 20 34.25 -49.90 32.83
CA ILE A 20 33.60 -48.92 31.93
C ILE A 20 32.29 -49.55 31.46
N SER A 21 31.31 -49.52 32.36
CA SER A 21 29.91 -49.77 32.00
C SER A 21 29.56 -48.82 30.85
N PRO A 22 29.00 -49.29 29.73
CA PRO A 22 28.69 -48.40 28.63
C PRO A 22 27.78 -47.29 29.13
N THR A 23 28.09 -46.08 28.70
CA THR A 23 27.37 -44.88 29.12
C THR A 23 25.92 -45.00 28.70
N LEU A 24 25.04 -44.24 29.37
CA LEU A 24 23.61 -44.22 29.03
C LEU A 24 23.40 -43.84 27.55
N GLU A 25 24.26 -42.97 27.04
CA GLU A 25 24.26 -42.47 25.67
C GLU A 25 24.69 -43.55 24.66
N GLU A 26 25.74 -44.31 24.97
CA GLU A 26 26.17 -45.45 24.14
C GLU A 26 25.13 -46.58 24.11
N LYS A 27 24.50 -46.88 25.26
CA LYS A 27 23.39 -47.84 25.36
C LYS A 27 22.17 -47.37 24.56
N PHE A 28 21.89 -46.06 24.57
CA PHE A 28 20.81 -45.47 23.80
C PHE A 28 21.09 -45.53 22.30
N ASP A 29 22.30 -45.20 21.86
CA ASP A 29 22.71 -45.28 20.46
C ASP A 29 22.70 -46.70 19.92
N GLU A 30 23.05 -47.70 20.75
CA GLU A 30 22.96 -49.11 20.39
C GLU A 30 21.50 -49.55 20.23
N MET A 31 20.62 -49.14 21.15
CA MET A 31 19.17 -49.38 21.08
C MET A 31 18.54 -48.75 19.82
N ILE A 32 18.93 -47.52 19.48
CA ILE A 32 18.42 -46.78 18.31
C ILE A 32 18.97 -47.40 17.02
N ARG A 33 20.21 -47.89 16.98
CA ARG A 33 20.81 -48.48 15.77
C ARG A 33 20.20 -49.81 15.35
N GLY A 34 19.60 -50.54 16.29
CA GLY A 34 18.95 -51.83 16.03
C GLY A 34 17.52 -51.67 15.49
N GLU A 35 16.58 -52.35 16.12
CA GLU A 35 15.18 -52.47 15.67
C GLU A 35 14.41 -51.14 15.69
N PHE A 36 14.86 -50.18 16.52
CA PHE A 36 14.14 -48.92 16.73
C PHE A 36 14.56 -47.79 15.79
N LYS A 37 15.53 -48.01 14.90
CA LYS A 37 16.09 -46.97 14.02
C LYS A 37 15.01 -46.25 13.22
N GLN A 38 14.16 -47.01 12.53
CA GLN A 38 13.09 -46.45 11.70
C GLN A 38 12.04 -45.72 12.54
N VAL A 39 11.68 -46.26 13.71
CA VAL A 39 10.70 -45.66 14.61
C VAL A 39 11.22 -44.32 15.14
N TYR A 40 12.49 -44.27 15.53
CA TYR A 40 13.16 -43.06 15.99
C TYR A 40 13.29 -42.02 14.88
N GLU A 41 13.76 -42.41 13.69
CA GLU A 41 13.89 -41.53 12.52
C GLU A 41 12.53 -40.92 12.12
N ASN A 42 11.47 -41.72 12.08
CA ASN A 42 10.12 -41.25 11.77
C ASN A 42 9.62 -40.25 12.83
N ARG A 43 9.84 -40.55 14.11
CA ARG A 43 9.43 -39.66 15.20
C ARG A 43 10.18 -38.34 15.18
N MET A 44 11.49 -38.38 14.99
CA MET A 44 12.33 -37.19 14.84
C MET A 44 11.90 -36.36 13.62
N ARG A 45 11.61 -37.01 12.48
CA ARG A 45 11.10 -36.31 11.29
C ARG A 45 9.77 -35.64 11.58
N GLU A 46 8.82 -36.33 12.22
CA GLU A 46 7.53 -35.73 12.58
C GLU A 46 7.69 -34.52 13.50
N ASP A 47 8.56 -34.60 14.49
CA ASP A 47 8.77 -33.52 15.45
C ASP A 47 9.44 -32.31 14.79
N VAL A 48 10.45 -32.54 13.94
CA VAL A 48 11.06 -31.49 13.11
C VAL A 48 10.05 -30.87 12.15
N GLU A 49 9.19 -31.68 11.52
CA GLU A 49 8.16 -31.17 10.64
C GLU A 49 7.08 -30.37 11.37
N LYS A 50 6.66 -30.81 12.57
CA LYS A 50 5.71 -30.07 13.42
C LYS A 50 6.30 -28.71 13.79
N GLN A 51 7.56 -28.68 14.22
CA GLN A 51 8.29 -27.44 14.52
C GLN A 51 8.42 -26.55 13.28
N ALA A 52 8.80 -27.11 12.13
CA ALA A 52 8.91 -26.37 10.88
C ALA A 52 7.57 -25.78 10.44
N ARG A 53 6.47 -26.52 10.59
CA ARG A 53 5.11 -26.02 10.31
C ARG A 53 4.75 -24.85 11.24
N GLN A 54 5.04 -24.96 12.53
CA GLN A 54 4.79 -23.89 13.50
C GLN A 54 5.60 -22.63 13.19
N ILE A 55 6.91 -22.77 12.90
CA ILE A 55 7.78 -21.66 12.53
C ILE A 55 7.30 -20.99 11.24
N ARG A 56 6.92 -21.78 10.23
CA ARG A 56 6.37 -21.25 8.97
C ARG A 56 5.07 -20.49 9.20
N ALA A 57 4.16 -21.04 10.01
CA ALA A 57 2.89 -20.40 10.34
C ALA A 57 3.11 -19.07 11.08
N GLN A 58 3.98 -19.04 12.09
CA GLN A 58 4.34 -17.81 12.80
C GLN A 58 4.94 -16.78 11.85
N LYS A 59 5.91 -17.18 11.03
CA LYS A 59 6.55 -16.29 10.06
C LYS A 59 5.57 -15.73 9.02
N SER A 60 4.60 -16.53 8.58
CA SER A 60 3.57 -16.05 7.66
C SER A 60 2.67 -14.99 8.31
N ILE A 61 2.33 -15.15 9.60
CA ILE A 61 1.56 -14.16 10.35
C ILE A 61 2.36 -12.86 10.49
N GLU A 62 3.63 -12.94 10.89
CA GLU A 62 4.51 -11.76 11.00
C GLU A 62 4.61 -11.00 9.68
N THR A 63 4.81 -11.72 8.57
CA THR A 63 4.89 -11.12 7.23
C THR A 63 3.59 -10.39 6.85
N GLN A 64 2.43 -10.98 7.15
CA GLN A 64 1.14 -10.35 6.89
C GLN A 64 0.92 -9.11 7.75
N LEU A 65 1.32 -9.14 9.02
CA LEU A 65 1.23 -7.98 9.91
C LEU A 65 2.11 -6.81 9.45
N ASP A 66 3.32 -7.11 8.99
CA ASP A 66 4.22 -6.10 8.43
C ASP A 66 3.64 -5.48 7.15
N GLU A 67 2.99 -6.28 6.31
CA GLU A 67 2.31 -5.80 5.12
C GLU A 67 1.15 -4.85 5.46
N VAL A 68 0.33 -5.19 6.46
CA VAL A 68 -0.76 -4.32 6.91
C VAL A 68 -0.21 -2.99 7.42
N LYS A 69 0.82 -3.01 8.28
CA LYS A 69 1.45 -1.79 8.80
C LYS A 69 2.05 -0.92 7.69
N ARG A 70 2.54 -1.53 6.61
CA ARG A 70 3.05 -0.79 5.46
C ARG A 70 1.95 -0.04 4.70
N LEU A 71 0.77 -0.67 4.55
CA LEU A 71 -0.37 -0.07 3.85
C LEU A 71 -1.15 0.92 4.75
N TYR A 72 -1.29 0.57 6.02
CA TYR A 72 -2.04 1.29 7.04
C TYR A 72 -1.14 1.54 8.25
N PRO A 73 -0.38 2.66 8.27
CA PRO A 73 0.54 2.98 9.36
C PRO A 73 -0.13 3.10 10.75
N ASP A 74 -1.43 3.43 10.77
CA ASP A 74 -2.23 3.56 12.00
C ASP A 74 -2.70 2.20 12.56
N PHE A 75 -2.41 1.08 11.88
CA PHE A 75 -2.84 -0.25 12.29
C PHE A 75 -2.18 -0.71 13.60
N ASP A 76 -3.00 -1.13 14.56
CA ASP A 76 -2.58 -1.76 15.81
C ASP A 76 -3.31 -3.09 16.05
N LEU A 77 -2.57 -4.19 15.97
CA LEU A 77 -3.10 -5.53 16.19
C LEU A 77 -3.75 -5.68 17.58
N ALA A 78 -3.23 -5.03 18.62
CA ALA A 78 -3.78 -5.16 19.97
C ALA A 78 -5.19 -4.55 20.07
N THR A 79 -5.45 -3.52 19.28
CA THR A 79 -6.77 -2.89 19.15
C THR A 79 -7.67 -3.74 18.26
N GLU A 80 -7.17 -4.21 17.12
CA GLU A 80 -7.96 -5.03 16.18
C GLU A 80 -8.37 -6.39 16.75
N MET A 81 -7.57 -6.98 17.63
CA MET A 81 -7.93 -8.22 18.32
C MET A 81 -9.10 -8.05 19.30
N LYS A 82 -9.50 -6.82 19.64
CA LYS A 82 -10.72 -6.55 20.42
C LYS A 82 -11.96 -6.43 19.52
N ASN A 83 -11.77 -6.19 18.23
CA ASN A 83 -12.85 -6.10 17.26
C ASN A 83 -13.30 -7.52 16.87
N GLN A 84 -14.50 -7.90 17.29
CA GLN A 84 -15.05 -9.24 17.02
C GLN A 84 -15.18 -9.54 15.52
N HIS A 85 -15.45 -8.52 14.70
CA HIS A 85 -15.59 -8.68 13.26
C HIS A 85 -14.23 -9.02 12.62
N PHE A 86 -13.19 -8.28 12.97
CA PHE A 86 -11.82 -8.55 12.54
C PHE A 86 -11.36 -9.95 12.96
N VAL A 87 -11.52 -10.30 14.24
CA VAL A 87 -11.15 -11.61 14.77
C VAL A 87 -11.92 -12.74 14.06
N GLY A 88 -13.19 -12.52 13.74
CA GLY A 88 -14.01 -13.47 12.98
C GLY A 88 -13.44 -13.76 11.60
N LEU A 89 -13.01 -12.72 10.87
CA LEU A 89 -12.41 -12.85 9.54
C LEU A 89 -11.06 -13.58 9.58
N VAL A 90 -10.18 -13.20 10.51
CA VAL A 90 -8.87 -13.85 10.64
C VAL A 90 -9.02 -15.33 11.02
N ARG A 91 -9.96 -15.66 11.92
CA ARG A 91 -10.27 -17.06 12.28
C ARG A 91 -10.83 -17.88 11.12
N ALA A 92 -11.55 -17.23 10.20
CA ALA A 92 -12.04 -17.85 8.98
C ALA A 92 -10.93 -18.06 7.92
N GLY A 93 -9.70 -17.61 8.20
CA GLY A 93 -8.56 -17.75 7.30
C GLY A 93 -8.40 -16.60 6.30
N VAL A 94 -9.11 -15.49 6.51
CA VAL A 94 -8.91 -14.26 5.72
C VAL A 94 -7.59 -13.62 6.13
N ASP A 95 -6.84 -13.10 5.17
CA ASP A 95 -5.59 -12.38 5.41
C ASP A 95 -5.81 -11.10 6.23
N PHE A 96 -4.79 -10.67 6.97
CA PHE A 96 -4.90 -9.53 7.88
C PHE A 96 -5.22 -8.21 7.17
N VAL A 97 -4.74 -8.01 5.94
CA VAL A 97 -4.99 -6.80 5.15
C VAL A 97 -6.46 -6.70 4.80
N THR A 98 -7.00 -7.73 4.17
CA THR A 98 -8.42 -7.81 3.81
C THR A 98 -9.30 -7.78 5.04
N ALA A 99 -8.93 -8.47 6.12
CA ALA A 99 -9.68 -8.45 7.37
C ALA A 99 -9.79 -7.03 7.95
N TYR A 100 -8.70 -6.26 7.93
CA TYR A 100 -8.67 -4.87 8.40
C TYR A 100 -9.51 -3.97 7.49
N GLU A 101 -9.35 -4.08 6.18
CA GLU A 101 -10.11 -3.28 5.20
C GLU A 101 -11.62 -3.51 5.31
N VAL A 102 -12.04 -4.76 5.50
CA VAL A 102 -13.46 -5.09 5.65
C VAL A 102 -13.98 -4.59 6.99
N ALA A 103 -13.22 -4.75 8.08
CA ALA A 103 -13.62 -4.29 9.40
C ALA A 103 -13.74 -2.75 9.49
N HIS A 104 -12.92 -2.01 8.75
CA HIS A 104 -12.87 -0.54 8.74
C HIS A 104 -13.38 0.09 7.44
N LYS A 105 -14.11 -0.67 6.63
CA LYS A 105 -14.50 -0.25 5.28
C LYS A 105 -15.16 1.12 5.23
N ASP A 106 -16.15 1.35 6.10
CA ASP A 106 -16.92 2.59 6.10
C ASP A 106 -16.07 3.79 6.51
N GLU A 107 -15.17 3.62 7.48
CA GLU A 107 -14.23 4.64 7.95
C GLU A 107 -13.22 4.99 6.84
N LEU A 108 -12.64 3.98 6.20
CA LEU A 108 -11.67 4.14 5.11
C LEU A 108 -12.29 4.86 3.91
N ILE A 109 -13.51 4.46 3.49
CA ILE A 109 -14.23 5.11 2.39
C ILE A 109 -14.54 6.57 2.75
N THR A 110 -15.04 6.82 3.95
CA THR A 110 -15.39 8.16 4.40
C THR A 110 -14.16 9.08 4.44
N ALA A 111 -13.04 8.59 4.97
CA ALA A 111 -11.78 9.31 5.00
C ALA A 111 -11.26 9.62 3.57
N ALA A 112 -11.31 8.63 2.67
CA ALA A 112 -10.91 8.80 1.28
C ALA A 112 -11.79 9.84 0.55
N MET A 113 -13.10 9.81 0.75
CA MET A 113 -14.03 10.80 0.19
C MET A 113 -13.75 12.21 0.74
N ALA A 114 -13.54 12.35 2.05
CA ALA A 114 -13.22 13.62 2.66
C ALA A 114 -11.89 14.19 2.14
N TYR A 115 -10.88 13.34 1.96
CA TYR A 115 -9.61 13.74 1.35
C TYR A 115 -9.79 14.21 -0.10
N ALA A 116 -10.53 13.45 -0.92
CA ALA A 116 -10.83 13.81 -2.31
C ALA A 116 -11.57 15.14 -2.40
N ALA A 117 -12.58 15.36 -1.55
CA ALA A 117 -13.32 16.62 -1.49
C ALA A 117 -12.40 17.81 -1.14
N ARG A 118 -11.55 17.67 -0.11
CA ARG A 118 -10.57 18.70 0.27
C ARG A 118 -9.60 19.01 -0.86
N ARG A 119 -9.11 17.99 -1.56
CA ARG A 119 -8.20 18.15 -2.69
C ARG A 119 -8.87 18.85 -3.88
N ALA A 120 -10.12 18.49 -4.18
CA ALA A 120 -10.90 19.15 -5.23
C ALA A 120 -11.18 20.62 -4.89
N ALA A 121 -11.57 20.91 -3.64
CA ALA A 121 -11.78 22.28 -3.17
C ALA A 121 -10.51 23.13 -3.29
N LYS A 122 -9.36 22.58 -2.88
CA LYS A 122 -8.06 23.25 -3.04
C LYS A 122 -7.73 23.52 -4.52
N ALA A 123 -7.89 22.51 -5.38
CA ALA A 123 -7.66 22.67 -6.81
C ALA A 123 -8.58 23.73 -7.45
N ALA A 124 -9.85 23.82 -7.02
CA ALA A 124 -10.77 24.85 -7.47
C ALA A 124 -10.33 26.25 -7.00
N ALA A 125 -9.94 26.39 -5.72
CA ALA A 125 -9.44 27.64 -5.17
C ALA A 125 -8.16 28.12 -5.89
N ASP A 126 -7.20 27.22 -6.09
CA ASP A 126 -5.95 27.48 -6.81
C ASP A 126 -6.24 27.92 -8.26
N ASN A 127 -7.22 27.30 -8.92
CA ASN A 127 -7.64 27.69 -10.28
C ASN A 127 -8.30 29.09 -10.30
N ILE A 128 -9.16 29.41 -9.34
CA ILE A 128 -9.77 30.74 -9.21
C ILE A 128 -8.69 31.79 -8.96
N GLN A 129 -7.75 31.52 -8.06
CA GLN A 129 -6.64 32.42 -7.77
C GLN A 129 -5.72 32.61 -8.99
N ALA A 130 -5.40 31.54 -9.72
CA ALA A 130 -4.62 31.61 -10.96
C ALA A 130 -5.34 32.41 -12.06
N ARG A 131 -6.66 32.25 -12.20
CA ARG A 131 -7.48 33.06 -13.12
C ARG A 131 -7.57 34.51 -12.65
N SER A 132 -7.69 34.78 -11.36
CA SER A 132 -7.69 36.15 -10.83
C SER A 132 -6.35 36.86 -11.01
N ARG A 133 -5.24 36.12 -11.00
CA ARG A 133 -3.89 36.63 -11.30
C ARG A 133 -3.63 36.81 -12.80
N ARG A 134 -4.41 36.16 -13.66
CA ARG A 134 -4.50 36.43 -15.11
C ARG A 134 -5.63 37.44 -15.31
N ALA A 135 -5.35 38.72 -15.12
CA ALA A 135 -6.30 39.80 -15.39
C ALA A 135 -7.01 39.60 -16.76
N PRO A 136 -8.27 40.04 -16.92
CA PRO A 136 -9.00 39.90 -18.18
C PRO A 136 -8.35 40.77 -19.26
N GLU A 137 -7.42 40.21 -20.03
CA GLU A 137 -6.83 40.87 -21.21
C GLU A 137 -7.77 40.91 -22.43
N ASN A 138 -9.02 40.45 -22.29
CA ASN A 138 -10.06 40.59 -23.32
C ASN A 138 -11.33 41.22 -22.74
N GLY A 139 -11.25 42.51 -22.42
CA GLY A 139 -12.39 43.40 -22.19
C GLY A 139 -12.28 44.77 -22.86
N ALA A 140 -11.13 45.08 -23.46
CA ALA A 140 -10.92 46.32 -24.21
C ALA A 140 -9.98 46.05 -25.40
N SER A 141 -10.47 45.34 -26.41
CA SER A 141 -10.04 45.67 -27.77
C SER A 141 -10.80 46.94 -28.17
N PRO A 142 -10.15 48.11 -28.34
CA PRO A 142 -10.80 49.32 -28.83
C PRO A 142 -10.96 49.19 -30.35
N ARG A 143 -11.74 48.20 -30.81
CA ARG A 143 -11.97 47.91 -32.24
C ARG A 143 -13.11 46.90 -32.45
N THR A 144 -14.18 46.98 -31.66
CA THR A 144 -15.47 46.60 -32.23
C THR A 144 -16.04 47.87 -32.82
N SER A 145 -15.81 48.05 -34.12
CA SER A 145 -16.47 49.02 -34.96
C SER A 145 -17.93 49.13 -34.54
N ALA A 146 -18.33 50.31 -34.07
CA ALA A 146 -19.73 50.68 -34.03
C ALA A 146 -20.30 50.30 -35.40
N MET A 147 -21.30 49.41 -35.43
CA MET A 147 -22.13 49.25 -36.62
C MET A 147 -22.50 50.67 -37.07
N PRO A 148 -22.31 51.05 -38.35
CA PRO A 148 -22.82 52.32 -38.81
C PRO A 148 -24.32 52.30 -38.50
N LYS A 149 -24.74 53.16 -37.58
CA LYS A 149 -26.14 53.42 -37.31
C LYS A 149 -26.69 53.87 -38.66
N ASN A 150 -27.53 53.06 -39.32
CA ASN A 150 -28.17 53.41 -40.59
C ASN A 150 -28.87 54.76 -40.37
N ARG A 151 -28.23 55.85 -40.81
CA ARG A 151 -28.67 57.22 -40.53
C ARG A 151 -29.65 57.56 -41.62
N SER A 152 -30.93 57.55 -41.30
CA SER A 152 -31.98 57.77 -42.30
C SER A 152 -31.99 59.23 -42.76
N VAL A 153 -32.54 59.50 -43.96
CA VAL A 153 -32.73 60.87 -44.47
C VAL A 153 -33.57 61.73 -43.51
N ALA A 154 -34.46 61.11 -42.73
CA ALA A 154 -35.32 61.80 -41.77
C ALA A 154 -34.52 62.41 -40.60
N ASP A 155 -33.35 61.83 -40.28
CA ASP A 155 -32.48 62.29 -39.19
C ASP A 155 -31.47 63.36 -39.66
N MET A 156 -31.57 63.80 -40.93
CA MET A 156 -30.66 64.77 -41.53
C MET A 156 -31.25 66.19 -41.51
N THR A 157 -30.39 67.14 -41.17
CA THR A 157 -30.70 68.58 -41.26
C THR A 157 -30.93 69.00 -42.72
N ARG A 158 -31.61 70.13 -42.94
CA ARG A 158 -31.84 70.65 -44.30
C ARG A 158 -30.54 70.87 -45.08
N GLN A 159 -29.50 71.36 -44.41
CA GLN A 159 -28.18 71.59 -45.02
C GLN A 159 -27.49 70.29 -45.45
N GLU A 160 -27.58 69.23 -44.64
CA GLU A 160 -27.03 67.91 -44.99
C GLU A 160 -27.75 67.30 -46.21
N ARG A 161 -29.07 67.48 -46.30
CA ARG A 161 -29.86 67.01 -47.46
C ARG A 161 -29.55 67.80 -48.73
N ASP A 162 -29.37 69.11 -48.65
CA ASP A 162 -29.02 69.94 -49.81
C ASP A 162 -27.62 69.60 -50.34
N ALA A 163 -26.66 69.31 -49.46
CA ALA A 163 -25.33 68.84 -49.84
C ALA A 163 -25.40 67.48 -50.55
N LEU A 164 -26.24 66.57 -50.06
CA LEU A 164 -26.49 65.27 -50.67
C LEU A 164 -27.12 65.41 -52.07
N ALA A 165 -28.12 66.29 -52.20
CA ALA A 165 -28.80 66.57 -53.46
C ALA A 165 -27.84 67.15 -54.51
N ARG A 166 -26.94 68.07 -54.12
CA ARG A 166 -25.91 68.62 -55.01
C ARG A 166 -24.95 67.54 -55.51
N ARG A 167 -24.55 66.61 -54.64
CA ARG A 167 -23.66 65.50 -55.01
C ARG A 167 -24.35 64.51 -55.95
N ALA A 168 -25.63 64.21 -55.72
CA ALA A 168 -26.43 63.39 -56.62
C ALA A 168 -26.64 64.07 -57.99
N MET A 169 -26.85 65.39 -58.03
CA MET A 169 -26.91 66.16 -59.28
C MET A 169 -25.61 66.12 -60.08
N ASN A 170 -24.47 65.99 -59.40
CA ASN A 170 -23.15 65.80 -60.02
C ASN A 170 -22.89 64.34 -60.44
N GLY A 171 -23.90 63.46 -60.35
CA GLY A 171 -23.82 62.06 -60.81
C GLY A 171 -23.24 61.08 -59.79
N GLU A 172 -22.99 61.48 -58.54
CA GLU A 172 -22.55 60.53 -57.51
C GLU A 172 -23.72 59.65 -57.05
N LYS A 173 -23.50 58.33 -57.02
CA LYS A 173 -24.45 57.37 -56.48
C LYS A 173 -24.39 57.38 -54.95
N ILE A 174 -25.48 57.80 -54.32
CA ILE A 174 -25.56 57.94 -52.87
C ILE A 174 -26.27 56.73 -52.29
N VAL A 175 -25.59 56.03 -51.38
CA VAL A 175 -26.12 54.89 -50.63
C VAL A 175 -26.20 55.33 -49.17
N LEU A 176 -27.40 55.22 -48.57
CA LEU A 176 -27.72 55.59 -47.20
C LEU A 176 -28.18 54.38 -46.40
#